data_AF-A0A447JPC6-F1
#
_entry.id   AF-A0A447JPC6-F1
#
_cell.length_a   1.000
_cell.length_b   1.000
_cell.length_c   1.000
_cell.angle_alpha   90.00
_cell.angle_beta   90.00
_cell.angle_gamma   90.00
#
_symmetry.space_group_name_H-M   'P 1'
#
loop_
_entity.id
_entity.type
_entity.pdbx_description
1 polymer ?
#
loop_
_entity_poly.entity_id
_entity_poly.type
_entity_poly.pdbx_seq_one_letter_code
_entity_poly.pdbx_strand_id
1 'polypeptide(L)' 'MSERTTPQGVEFLAQALFKHRQAERVIAVELPKHRSCMHLDTVMTHIDIDTFSVYPEVVRPDVQCWTLTARRTRRS' A
#
# COMPACT_ATOMS: atom_id res chain seq x y z
N MET A 1 5.38 -2.26 -4.66
CA MET A 1 5.33 -3.58 -5.32
C MET A 1 6.54 -4.38 -4.91
N SER A 2 6.34 -5.53 -4.25
CA SER A 2 7.43 -6.45 -3.89
C SER A 2 7.51 -7.61 -4.89
N GLU A 3 8.39 -8.58 -4.65
CA GLU A 3 8.51 -9.81 -5.46
C GLU A 3 7.18 -10.59 -5.63
N ARG A 4 6.17 -10.34 -4.78
CA ARG A 4 4.88 -11.04 -4.79
C ARG A 4 3.66 -10.14 -5.05
N THR A 5 3.85 -8.85 -5.32
CA THR A 5 2.75 -7.90 -5.52
C THR A 5 3.00 -7.05 -6.76
N THR A 6 2.25 -7.32 -7.84
CA THR A 6 2.31 -6.56 -9.10
C THR A 6 1.43 -5.30 -9.04
N PRO A 7 1.74 -4.25 -9.81
CA PRO A 7 0.90 -3.05 -9.86
C PRO A 7 -0.53 -3.37 -10.28
N GLN A 8 -0.70 -4.26 -11.26
CA GLN A 8 -2.01 -4.68 -11.77
C GLN A 8 -2.82 -5.42 -10.70
N GLY A 9 -2.16 -6.23 -9.85
CA GLY A 9 -2.81 -6.88 -8.72
C GLY A 9 -3.32 -5.89 -7.68
N VAL A 10 -2.55 -4.83 -7.40
CA VAL A 10 -2.97 -3.74 -6.50
C VAL A 10 -4.15 -2.98 -7.09
N GLU A 11 -4.14 -2.68 -8.38
CA GLU A 11 -5.24 -2.00 -9.08
C GLU A 11 -6.53 -2.82 -9.02
N PHE A 12 -6.46 -4.13 -9.29
CA PHE A 12 -7.61 -5.02 -9.23
C PHE A 12 -8.21 -5.10 -7.81
N LEU A 13 -7.35 -5.23 -6.79
CA LEU A 13 -7.78 -5.21 -5.39
C LEU A 13 -8.44 -3.88 -5.03
N ALA A 14 -7.81 -2.75 -5.38
CA ALA A 14 -8.34 -1.42 -5.10
C ALA A 14 -9.70 -1.22 -5.79
N GLN A 15 -9.84 -1.65 -7.04
CA GLN A 15 -11.10 -1.58 -7.78
C GLN A 15 -12.21 -2.39 -7.09
N ALA A 16 -11.90 -3.60 -6.60
CA ALA A 16 -12.85 -4.42 -5.86
C ALA A 16 -13.28 -3.73 -4.55
N LEU A 17 -12.33 -3.24 -3.75
CA LEU A 17 -12.60 -2.52 -2.50
C LEU A 17 -13.48 -1.28 -2.73
N PHE A 18 -13.20 -0.50 -3.77
CA PHE A 18 -13.99 0.68 -4.11
C PHE A 18 -15.39 0.32 -4.61
N LYS A 19 -15.53 -0.72 -5.43
CA LYS A 19 -16.82 -1.20 -5.94
C LYS A 19 -17.75 -1.62 -4.80
N HIS A 20 -17.21 -2.26 -3.77
CA HIS A 20 -17.96 -2.70 -2.60
C HIS A 20 -18.01 -1.68 -1.46
N ARG A 21 -17.48 -0.46 -1.67
CA ARG A 21 -17.41 0.62 -0.66
C ARG A 21 -16.74 0.19 0.66
N GLN A 22 -15.77 -0.72 0.57
CA GLN A 22 -15.03 -1.22 1.74
C GLN A 22 -13.80 -0.39 2.08
N ALA A 23 -13.35 0.45 1.15
CA ALA A 23 -12.30 1.43 1.37
C ALA A 23 -12.59 2.69 0.54
N GLU A 24 -12.13 3.84 1.02
CA GLU A 24 -12.15 5.11 0.26
C GLU A 24 -10.80 5.40 -0.41
N ARG A 25 -9.74 4.82 0.15
CA ARG A 25 -8.36 5.05 -0.26
C ARG A 25 -7.56 3.76 -0.10
N VAL A 26 -6.66 3.52 -1.05
CA VAL A 26 -5.63 2.47 -0.97
C VAL A 26 -4.27 3.12 -1.13
N ILE A 27 -3.34 2.84 -0.22
CA ILE A 27 -1.96 3.33 -0.27
C ILE A 27 -1.07 2.17 -0.68
N ALA A 28 -0.42 2.29 -1.83
CA ALA A 28 0.50 1.30 -2.37
C ALA A 28 1.95 1.75 -2.11
N VAL A 29 2.74 0.90 -1.46
CA VAL A 29 4.15 1.17 -1.12
C VAL A 29 5.06 0.32 -1.99
N GLU A 30 6.11 0.92 -2.54
CA GLU A 30 7.21 0.20 -3.20
C GLU A 30 8.27 -0.23 -2.21
N LEU A 31 8.41 -1.55 -2.02
CA LEU A 31 9.49 -2.09 -1.21
C LEU A 31 10.72 -2.32 -2.10
N PRO A 32 11.91 -1.98 -1.63
CA PRO A 32 13.14 -2.28 -2.35
C PRO A 32 13.31 -3.78 -2.55
N LYS A 33 13.85 -4.18 -3.70
CA LYS A 33 14.17 -5.58 -4.02
C LYS A 33 15.40 -6.05 -3.24
N HIS A 34 15.26 -6.18 -1.93
CA HIS A 34 16.26 -6.79 -1.05
C HIS A 34 15.69 -8.09 -0.48
N ARG A 35 16.51 -9.13 -0.30
CA ARG A 35 16.03 -10.44 0.17
C ARG A 35 15.33 -10.38 1.53
N SER A 36 15.63 -9.38 2.34
CA SER A 36 15.03 -9.15 3.66
C SER A 36 13.63 -8.50 3.61
N CYS A 37 13.14 -8.08 2.43
CA CYS A 37 11.97 -7.19 2.29
C CYS A 37 10.86 -7.85 1.45
N MET A 38 10.43 -9.05 1.82
CA MET A 38 9.46 -9.80 1.00
C MET A 38 8.04 -9.22 1.06
N HIS A 39 7.63 -8.66 2.21
CA HIS A 39 6.27 -8.20 2.47
C HIS A 39 6.26 -6.97 3.39
N LEU A 40 5.22 -6.15 3.31
CA LEU A 40 5.12 -4.90 4.07
C LEU A 40 5.04 -5.14 5.58
N ASP A 41 4.30 -6.17 6.01
CA ASP A 41 4.12 -6.54 7.41
C ASP A 41 5.43 -6.95 8.11
N THR A 42 6.41 -7.47 7.36
CA THR A 42 7.73 -7.83 7.90
C THR A 42 8.63 -6.64 8.23
N VAL A 43 8.35 -5.48 7.63
CA VAL A 43 9.17 -4.27 7.77
C VAL A 43 8.41 -3.10 8.39
N MET A 44 7.09 -3.22 8.52
CA MET A 44 6.21 -2.23 9.12
C MET A 44 4.98 -2.92 9.73
N THR A 45 4.68 -2.63 11.00
CA THR A 45 3.51 -3.18 11.68
C THR A 45 2.81 -2.08 12.47
N HIS A 46 1.48 -1.98 12.32
CA HIS A 46 0.62 -1.08 13.09
C HIS A 46 0.42 -1.66 14.49
N ILE A 47 0.84 -0.92 15.53
CA ILE A 47 0.76 -1.40 16.92
C ILE A 47 -0.26 -0.62 17.76
N ASP A 48 -0.55 0.63 17.38
CA ASP A 48 -1.62 1.45 17.94
C ASP A 48 -2.03 2.54 16.94
N ILE A 49 -3.13 3.26 17.19
CA ILE A 49 -3.80 4.24 16.31
C ILE A 49 -2.81 5.20 15.62
N ASP A 50 -1.77 5.64 16.33
CA ASP A 50 -0.75 6.59 15.84
C ASP A 50 0.68 6.02 15.89
N THR A 51 0.82 4.71 16.13
CA THR A 51 2.11 4.10 16.43
C THR A 51 2.38 2.90 15.52
N PHE A 52 3.54 2.92 14.86
CA PHE A 52 4.03 1.86 13.99
C PHE A 52 5.42 1.39 14.41
N SER A 53 5.64 0.08 14.41
CA SER A 53 6.99 -0.49 14.43
C SER A 53 7.51 -0.55 12.99
N VAL A 54 8.71 -0.06 12.75
CA VAL A 54 9.31 0.02 11.40
C VAL A 54 10.74 -0.48 11.41
N TYR A 55 11.16 -1.11 10.31
CA TYR A 55 12.56 -1.42 10.03
C TYR A 55 13.19 -0.26 9.24
N PRO A 56 14.02 0.59 9.89
CA PRO A 56 14.38 1.90 9.34
C PRO A 56 15.21 1.84 8.05
N GLU A 57 15.96 0.77 7.82
CA GLU A 57 16.76 0.61 6.60
C GLU A 57 15.89 0.42 5.35
N VAL A 58 14.63 0.04 5.52
CA VAL A 58 13.69 -0.27 4.44
C VAL A 58 12.59 0.78 4.35
N VAL A 59 12.01 1.17 5.49
CA VAL A 59 10.96 2.20 5.55
C VAL A 59 11.63 3.56 5.72
N ARG A 60 12.08 4.11 4.59
CA ARG A 60 12.78 5.39 4.53
C ARG A 60 11.86 6.50 3.99
N PRO A 61 12.17 7.78 4.25
CA PRO A 61 11.38 8.91 3.73
C PRO A 61 11.28 8.98 2.20
N ASP A 62 12.22 8.38 1.47
CA ASP A 62 12.29 8.35 0.01
C ASP A 62 11.53 7.17 -0.63
N VAL A 63 10.85 6.35 0.18
CA VAL A 63 10.07 5.22 -0.30
C VAL A 63 8.96 5.70 -1.25
N GLN A 64 8.85 5.07 -2.41
CA GLN A 64 7.82 5.44 -3.38
C GLN A 64 6.46 4.93 -2.93
N CYS A 65 5.50 5.85 -2.89
CA CYS A 65 4.13 5.59 -2.46
C CYS A 65 3.14 6.18 -3.45
N TRP A 66 2.08 5.44 -3.74
CA TRP A 66 0.95 5.91 -4.55
C TRP A 66 -0.34 5.84 -3.76
N THR A 67 -1.18 6.86 -3.93
CA THR A 67 -2.51 6.90 -3.36
C THR A 67 -3.54 6.67 -4.45
N LEU A 68 -4.31 5.59 -4.32
CA LEU A 68 -5.44 5.27 -5.17
C LEU A 68 -6.73 5.72 -4.48
N THR A 69 -7.61 6.39 -5.22
CA THR A 69 -8.94 6.80 -4.78
C THR A 69 -9.97 6.41 -5.82
N ALA A 70 -11.18 6.05 -5.38
CA ALA A 70 -12.28 5.82 -6.32
C ALA A 70 -12.52 7.07 -7.18
N ARG A 71 -12.62 6.90 -8.50
CA ARG A 71 -12.95 8.01 -9.40
C ARG A 71 -14.35 8.51 -9.06
N ARG A 72 -14.47 9.68 -8.43
CA ARG A 72 -15.75 10.39 -8.30
C ARG A 72 -16.24 10.67 -9.72
N THR A 73 -17.16 9.86 -10.21
CA THR A 73 -18.00 10.27 -11.33
C THR A 73 -18.75 11.51 -10.85
N ARG A 74 -18.37 12.68 -11.36
CA ARG A 74 -19.21 13.88 -11.26
C ARG A 74 -20.56 13.50 -11.89
N ARG A 75 -21.55 13.22 -11.05
CA ARG A 75 -22.94 13.26 -11.49
C ARG A 75 -23.26 14.74 -11.67
N SER A 76 -23.39 15.16 -12.94
CA SER A 76 -24.08 16.37 -13.35
C SER A 76 -25.56 16.26 -13.01
#